data_AF-A0A4U5VF45-F1
#
_entry.id   AF-A0A4U5VF45-F1
#
_cell.length_a   1.000
_cell.length_b   1.000
_cell.length_c   1.000
_cell.angle_alpha   90.00
_cell.angle_beta   90.00
_cell.angle_gamma   90.00
#
_symmetry.space_group_name_H-M   'P 1'
#
loop_
_entity.id
_entity.type
_entity.pdbx_description
1 polymer ?
#
loop_
_entity_poly.entity_id
_entity_poly.type
_entity_poly.pdbx_seq_one_letter_code
_entity_poly.pdbx_strand_id
1 'polypeptide(L)'
;MAVNDRCRLCRDNLRIQGVLSHCRKIFQKDTNAKSIEERLAELGLTLANVQERSFRICLKCIRFIARLEESLRTFREWQNAEKEPNHPTISSSTSSTTTASVADTTTTTTTASAIASKRDRAQTPSKQPPTPTAPPAPKLPRLATDNTPGRARQSVTEVVVYYPTRSKGERMVCPDDTAVIVEALARKNWNWAAKQITKHQELFGPLTEHIQNILEEECKKICSPFTHFMLANTSADNLKAFSFQKLQADFQRVSPFLYSMFLCVTKQSARTACVAASIALKGRDNHMSAFAYYVNSVLQCAGVKKAAFKRLGKLDITTSYTAALKKQKELAQTCGEDLKTLKVACEIFLREEVEKTSTACGGSVPKAERDEEATGCSTPSTGRQTDTHVPHVVY
;
A
#
# COMPACT_ATOMS: atom_id res chain seq x y z
N MET A 1 25.75 37.98 16.30
CA MET A 1 24.54 37.50 15.59
C MET A 1 23.40 38.45 15.90
N ALA A 2 22.55 38.77 14.93
CA ALA A 2 21.35 39.56 15.19
C ALA A 2 20.27 38.70 15.84
N VAL A 3 19.37 39.31 16.61
CA VAL A 3 18.20 38.63 17.23
C VAL A 3 17.37 37.88 16.18
N ASN A 4 17.18 38.51 15.01
CA ASN A 4 16.43 37.95 13.88
C ASN A 4 17.16 36.81 13.13
N ASP A 5 18.38 36.45 13.52
CA ASP A 5 19.07 35.26 12.99
C ASP A 5 18.58 33.95 13.65
N ARG A 6 17.72 34.01 14.68
CA ARG A 6 17.20 32.83 15.41
C ARG A 6 15.69 32.66 15.26
N CYS A 7 15.22 31.41 15.33
CA CYS A 7 13.81 31.07 15.32
C CYS A 7 13.11 31.55 16.60
N ARG A 8 11.95 32.22 16.45
CA ARG A 8 11.10 32.69 17.56
C ARG A 8 10.75 31.61 18.59
N LEU A 9 10.46 30.39 18.14
CA LEU A 9 9.97 29.31 19.00
C LEU A 9 11.11 28.40 19.48
N CYS A 10 11.76 27.65 18.57
CA CYS A 10 12.82 26.71 18.94
C CYS A 10 14.21 27.33 19.18
N ARG A 11 14.39 28.64 18.97
CA ARG A 11 15.69 29.36 19.10
C ARG A 11 16.81 28.90 18.14
N ASP A 12 16.60 27.87 17.31
CA ASP A 12 17.47 27.42 16.20
C ASP A 12 18.04 28.60 15.39
N ASN A 13 19.32 28.52 15.00
CA ASN A 13 19.91 29.44 14.02
C ASN A 13 19.27 29.26 12.63
N LEU A 14 18.93 30.38 11.98
CA LEU A 14 18.28 30.45 10.66
C LEU A 14 19.27 30.70 9.51
N ARG A 15 20.54 31.03 9.83
CA ARG A 15 21.58 31.21 8.81
C ARG A 15 22.23 29.88 8.42
N ILE A 16 22.25 29.63 7.11
CA ILE A 16 23.00 28.55 6.47
C ILE A 16 23.95 29.22 5.49
N GLN A 17 25.26 28.98 5.60
CA GLN A 17 26.29 29.63 4.78
C GLN A 17 26.14 31.18 4.75
N GLY A 18 25.85 31.78 5.90
CA GLY A 18 25.62 33.23 6.05
C GLY A 18 24.23 33.73 5.63
N VAL A 19 23.51 33.00 4.76
CA VAL A 19 22.20 33.40 4.22
C VAL A 19 21.05 32.92 5.11
N LEU A 20 20.04 33.78 5.33
CA LEU A 20 18.81 33.41 6.03
C LEU A 20 17.92 32.54 5.12
N SER A 21 17.87 31.24 5.37
CA SER A 21 17.07 30.29 4.59
C SER A 21 15.93 29.68 5.41
N HIS A 22 14.98 29.03 4.72
CA HIS A 22 13.89 28.21 5.30
C HIS A 22 13.15 28.83 6.50
N CYS A 23 12.92 30.15 6.47
CA CYS A 23 12.17 30.89 7.48
C CYS A 23 11.13 31.84 6.86
N ARG A 24 10.13 32.23 7.64
CA ARG A 24 9.18 33.32 7.31
C ARG A 24 9.24 34.41 8.39
N LYS A 25 8.81 35.63 8.03
CA LYS A 25 8.43 36.64 9.04
C LYS A 25 7.11 36.22 9.70
N ILE A 26 6.92 36.59 10.96
CA ILE A 26 5.71 36.26 11.74
C ILE A 26 4.63 37.31 11.51
N PHE A 27 4.99 38.57 11.77
CA PHE A 27 4.18 39.80 11.64
C PHE A 27 4.08 40.29 10.19
N GLN A 28 4.02 39.37 9.22
CA GLN A 28 3.82 39.70 7.81
C GLN A 28 2.45 39.17 7.39
N LYS A 29 1.59 40.08 6.92
CA LYS A 29 0.26 39.76 6.42
C LYS A 29 0.37 39.31 4.97
N ASP A 30 0.02 38.06 4.69
CA ASP A 30 -0.12 37.52 3.33
C ASP A 30 -1.53 37.90 2.83
N THR A 31 -1.69 38.41 1.61
CA THR A 31 -2.99 38.93 1.12
C THR A 31 -4.11 37.89 1.03
N ASN A 32 -3.74 36.60 0.91
CA ASN A 32 -4.67 35.49 0.67
C ASN A 32 -4.63 34.44 1.81
N ALA A 33 -4.02 34.73 2.96
CA ALA A 33 -3.88 33.75 4.05
C ALA A 33 -3.70 34.42 5.43
N LYS A 34 -4.21 33.78 6.49
CA LYS A 34 -3.99 34.22 7.88
C LYS A 34 -2.50 34.34 8.19
N SER A 35 -2.11 35.43 8.87
CA SER A 35 -0.73 35.64 9.29
C SER A 35 -0.28 34.59 10.32
N ILE A 36 1.03 34.43 10.52
CA ILE A 36 1.54 33.45 11.50
C ILE A 36 1.22 33.89 12.93
N GLU A 37 1.07 35.19 13.15
CA GLU A 37 0.58 35.78 14.40
C GLU A 37 -0.88 35.39 14.69
N GLU A 38 -1.80 35.64 13.75
CA GLU A 38 -3.22 35.26 13.86
C GLU A 38 -3.38 33.76 14.15
N ARG A 39 -2.64 32.93 13.42
CA ARG A 39 -2.64 31.47 13.58
C ARG A 39 -2.15 31.01 14.96
N LEU A 40 -1.16 31.69 15.54
CA LEU A 40 -0.69 31.39 16.89
C LEU A 40 -1.66 31.88 17.97
N ALA A 41 -2.32 33.02 17.75
CA ALA A 41 -3.39 33.50 18.62
C ALA A 41 -4.59 32.52 18.66
N GLU A 42 -4.95 31.90 17.53
CA GLU A 42 -5.99 30.85 17.46
C GLU A 42 -5.63 29.55 18.21
N LEU A 43 -4.34 29.32 18.46
CA LEU A 43 -3.82 28.26 19.35
C LEU A 43 -3.64 28.73 20.82
N GLY A 44 -4.01 29.97 21.15
CA GLY A 44 -3.87 30.55 22.49
C GLY A 44 -2.49 31.17 22.80
N LEU A 45 -1.61 31.32 21.80
CA LEU A 45 -0.28 31.93 21.96
C LEU A 45 -0.20 33.29 21.28
N THR A 46 -0.51 34.36 22.02
CA THR A 46 -0.28 35.73 21.55
C THR A 46 1.21 36.07 21.55
N LEU A 47 1.70 36.73 20.50
CA LEU A 47 3.11 37.09 20.35
C LEU A 47 3.30 38.60 20.27
N ALA A 48 3.89 39.21 21.30
CA ALA A 48 4.23 40.63 21.26
C ALA A 48 5.32 40.94 20.20
N ASN A 49 5.09 42.00 19.42
CA ASN A 49 5.99 42.53 18.40
C ASN A 49 7.05 43.46 19.03
N VAL A 50 8.12 42.87 19.59
CA VAL A 50 9.15 43.57 20.39
C VAL A 50 10.54 43.37 19.78
N GLN A 51 11.36 44.44 19.70
CA GLN A 51 12.65 44.42 18.99
C GLN A 51 13.71 43.46 19.56
N GLU A 52 13.70 43.21 20.87
CA GLU A 52 14.55 42.23 21.57
C GLU A 52 14.33 40.77 21.12
N ARG A 53 13.31 40.54 20.28
CA ARG A 53 12.51 39.31 20.31
C ARG A 53 12.15 38.89 18.88
N SER A 54 12.90 37.93 18.32
CA SER A 54 12.90 37.57 16.88
C SER A 54 11.54 37.56 16.18
N PHE A 55 11.49 38.25 15.04
CA PHE A 55 10.35 38.35 14.14
C PHE A 55 10.26 37.19 13.12
N ARG A 56 11.15 36.19 13.21
CA ARG A 56 11.26 35.09 12.23
C ARG A 56 11.02 33.71 12.85
N ILE A 57 10.40 32.82 12.08
CA ILE A 57 10.10 31.44 12.46
C ILE A 57 10.62 30.46 11.39
N CYS A 58 11.19 29.34 11.82
CA CYS A 58 11.72 28.31 10.92
C CYS A 58 10.61 27.42 10.34
N LEU A 59 10.87 26.83 9.16
CA LEU A 59 9.90 25.98 8.48
C LEU A 59 9.56 24.68 9.24
N LYS A 60 10.40 24.23 10.19
CA LYS A 60 10.06 23.13 11.11
C LYS A 60 8.89 23.54 12.02
N CYS A 61 9.01 24.69 12.69
CA CYS A 61 7.97 25.20 13.59
C CYS A 61 6.68 25.54 12.86
N ILE A 62 6.73 26.08 11.63
CA ILE A 62 5.53 26.33 10.82
C ILE A 62 4.74 25.03 10.57
N ARG A 63 5.43 23.91 10.27
CA ARG A 63 4.79 22.59 10.10
C ARG A 63 4.25 22.01 11.42
N PHE A 64 4.86 22.36 12.55
CA PHE A 64 4.38 21.94 13.87
C PHE A 64 3.10 22.67 14.25
N ILE A 65 3.04 24.00 14.03
CA ILE A 65 1.83 24.82 14.19
C ILE A 65 0.67 24.23 13.36
N ALA A 66 0.89 23.89 12.09
CA ALA A 66 -0.15 23.30 11.23
C ALA A 66 -0.75 21.98 11.78
N ARG A 67 0.05 21.16 12.48
CA ARG A 67 -0.43 19.93 13.14
C ARG A 67 -1.18 20.23 14.44
N LEU A 68 -0.80 21.27 15.17
CA LEU A 68 -1.51 21.72 16.36
C LEU A 68 -2.89 22.31 16.01
N GLU A 69 -3.01 23.02 14.89
CA GLU A 69 -4.29 23.51 14.36
C GLU A 69 -5.26 22.36 14.06
N GLU A 70 -4.78 21.34 13.35
CA GLU A 70 -5.51 20.10 13.06
C GLU A 70 -5.92 19.38 14.35
N SER A 71 -4.98 19.21 15.30
CA SER A 71 -5.24 18.52 16.57
C SER A 71 -6.20 19.28 17.49
N LEU A 72 -6.07 20.61 17.61
CA LEU A 72 -6.99 21.42 18.41
C LEU A 72 -8.37 21.54 17.77
N ARG A 73 -8.49 21.45 16.44
CA ARG A 73 -9.80 21.34 15.79
C ARG A 73 -10.52 20.07 16.24
N THR A 74 -9.88 18.91 16.11
CA THR A 74 -10.46 17.64 16.56
C THR A 74 -10.81 17.65 18.05
N PHE A 75 -9.93 18.23 18.88
CA PHE A 75 -10.19 18.38 20.32
C PHE A 75 -11.37 19.32 20.63
N ARG A 76 -11.55 20.43 19.88
CA ARG A 76 -12.73 21.31 20.01
C ARG A 76 -14.02 20.62 19.56
N GLU A 77 -13.95 19.80 18.51
CA GLU A 77 -15.08 18.97 18.05
C GLU A 77 -15.50 17.97 19.15
N TRP A 78 -14.55 17.31 19.82
CA TRP A 78 -14.83 16.48 21.01
C TRP A 78 -15.38 17.29 22.20
N GLN A 79 -14.78 18.44 22.52
CA GLN A 79 -15.26 19.31 23.61
C GLN A 79 -16.67 19.88 23.38
N ASN A 80 -17.16 19.89 22.14
CA ASN A 80 -18.53 20.29 21.84
C ASN A 80 -19.48 19.09 21.96
N ALA A 81 -19.09 17.90 21.51
CA ALA A 81 -19.87 16.67 21.71
C ALA A 81 -20.12 16.35 23.19
N GLU A 82 -19.14 16.60 24.08
CA GLU A 82 -19.29 16.47 25.54
C GLU A 82 -20.16 17.58 26.19
N LYS A 83 -20.50 18.65 25.46
CA LYS A 83 -21.35 19.76 25.95
C LYS A 83 -22.80 19.67 25.48
N GLU A 84 -23.08 18.90 24.44
CA GLU A 84 -24.44 18.60 24.00
C GLU A 84 -25.08 17.65 25.03
N PRO A 85 -26.06 18.08 25.85
CA PRO A 85 -26.66 17.20 26.84
C PRO A 85 -27.50 16.14 26.10
N ASN A 86 -27.07 14.88 26.18
CA ASN A 86 -27.79 13.74 25.61
C ASN A 86 -29.17 13.57 26.28
N HIS A 87 -30.17 14.26 25.73
CA HIS A 87 -31.56 14.19 26.17
C HIS A 87 -32.36 13.35 25.15
N PRO A 88 -32.60 12.05 25.42
CA PRO A 88 -33.30 11.16 24.49
C PRO A 88 -34.81 11.41 24.53
N THR A 89 -35.23 12.56 23.98
CA THR A 89 -36.65 12.92 23.88
C THR A 89 -37.30 12.11 22.76
N ILE A 90 -38.15 11.16 23.17
CA ILE A 90 -38.92 10.26 22.30
C ILE A 90 -39.80 11.09 21.35
N SER A 91 -39.88 10.65 20.08
CA SER A 91 -40.64 11.33 19.04
C SER A 91 -42.14 11.37 19.33
N SER A 92 -42.78 12.49 18.99
CA SER A 92 -44.23 12.59 18.78
C SER A 92 -44.53 13.63 17.70
N SER A 93 -45.23 13.20 16.66
CA SER A 93 -45.52 13.99 15.47
C SER A 93 -46.88 14.70 15.56
N THR A 94 -46.98 15.95 15.09
CA THR A 94 -48.22 16.49 14.52
C THR A 94 -47.87 17.53 13.45
N SER A 95 -48.64 17.57 12.37
CA SER A 95 -48.41 18.42 11.18
C SER A 95 -49.26 19.70 11.21
N SER A 96 -48.76 20.78 10.61
CA SER A 96 -49.61 21.86 10.09
C SER A 96 -48.92 22.66 8.97
N THR A 97 -49.70 23.18 8.04
CA THR A 97 -49.29 23.82 6.77
C THR A 97 -49.60 25.32 6.79
N THR A 98 -48.75 26.20 6.22
CA THR A 98 -49.12 27.23 5.20
C THR A 98 -48.02 28.26 4.85
N THR A 99 -47.82 28.48 3.54
CA THR A 99 -47.50 29.74 2.80
C THR A 99 -46.33 30.69 3.18
N ALA A 100 -45.34 30.74 2.26
CA ALA A 100 -44.76 31.94 1.59
C ALA A 100 -44.11 33.09 2.43
N SER A 101 -42.85 33.52 2.21
CA SER A 101 -42.27 33.99 0.94
C SER A 101 -40.84 34.60 1.12
N VAL A 102 -40.15 34.91 0.00
CA VAL A 102 -39.00 35.85 -0.19
C VAL A 102 -37.58 35.49 0.34
N ALA A 103 -36.68 35.26 -0.64
CA ALA A 103 -35.23 35.60 -0.73
C ALA A 103 -34.09 34.82 -0.03
N ASP A 104 -33.03 34.66 -0.84
CA ASP A 104 -31.57 34.70 -0.57
C ASP A 104 -30.75 33.60 0.17
N THR A 105 -30.09 32.79 -0.68
CA THR A 105 -28.62 32.76 -0.84
C THR A 105 -27.72 31.79 -0.01
N THR A 106 -26.85 31.09 -0.76
CA THR A 106 -25.64 30.28 -0.37
C THR A 106 -25.77 28.94 0.37
N THR A 107 -25.76 27.86 -0.42
CA THR A 107 -24.66 26.86 -0.48
C THR A 107 -23.94 26.42 0.81
N THR A 108 -24.19 25.18 1.27
CA THR A 108 -23.12 24.14 1.41
C THR A 108 -23.65 22.72 1.70
N THR A 109 -22.81 21.71 1.39
CA THR A 109 -22.63 20.36 1.99
C THR A 109 -23.57 19.95 3.15
N THR A 110 -24.10 18.72 3.28
CA THR A 110 -23.38 17.42 3.25
C THR A 110 -24.32 16.22 3.28
N THR A 111 -23.96 15.09 2.66
CA THR A 111 -24.28 13.73 3.17
C THR A 111 -23.16 12.75 2.82
N ALA A 112 -22.33 12.41 3.80
CA ALA A 112 -21.52 11.19 3.77
C ALA A 112 -22.21 10.17 4.69
N SER A 113 -22.57 9.00 4.16
CA SER A 113 -23.11 7.91 4.97
C SER A 113 -21.99 6.99 5.46
N ALA A 114 -22.19 6.36 6.62
CA ALA A 114 -21.15 5.60 7.30
C ALA A 114 -20.93 4.21 6.68
N ILE A 115 -19.75 3.64 6.97
CA ILE A 115 -19.63 2.36 7.68
C ILE A 115 -18.22 2.29 8.28
N ALA A 116 -18.13 2.01 9.58
CA ALA A 116 -16.89 1.73 10.28
C ALA A 116 -17.12 0.52 11.20
N SER A 117 -16.30 -0.52 11.05
CA SER A 117 -16.39 -1.74 11.84
C SER A 117 -15.02 -2.17 12.35
N LYS A 118 -14.69 -1.72 13.57
CA LYS A 118 -13.58 -2.27 14.36
C LYS A 118 -14.15 -3.10 15.50
N ARG A 119 -13.55 -4.28 15.72
CA ARG A 119 -13.78 -5.07 16.93
C ARG A 119 -12.94 -4.48 18.07
N ASP A 120 -13.58 -4.19 19.19
CA ASP A 120 -12.88 -4.02 20.46
C ASP A 120 -12.38 -5.36 20.99
N ARG A 121 -11.34 -5.30 21.83
CA ARG A 121 -10.93 -6.41 22.70
C ARG A 121 -10.57 -5.83 24.07
N ALA A 122 -11.39 -6.17 25.07
CA ALA A 122 -11.25 -5.64 26.42
C ALA A 122 -9.92 -6.02 27.08
N GLN A 123 -9.46 -5.15 27.99
CA GLN A 123 -8.38 -5.44 28.94
C GLN A 123 -8.93 -6.22 30.15
N THR A 124 -8.12 -7.09 30.74
CA THR A 124 -8.43 -7.80 32.00
C THR A 124 -7.53 -7.31 33.15
N PRO A 125 -7.99 -7.34 34.42
CA PRO A 125 -7.27 -6.72 35.54
C PRO A 125 -6.08 -7.55 36.09
N SER A 126 -5.37 -6.97 37.06
CA SER A 126 -4.18 -7.52 37.73
C SER A 126 -4.43 -7.86 39.22
N LYS A 127 -3.44 -8.53 39.86
CA LYS A 127 -3.36 -9.14 41.23
C LYS A 127 -3.58 -10.67 41.23
N GLN A 128 -2.92 -11.49 42.06
CA GLN A 128 -2.00 -11.22 43.20
C GLN A 128 -0.82 -12.27 43.27
N PRO A 129 -0.10 -12.57 44.39
CA PRO A 129 1.35 -12.90 44.33
C PRO A 129 1.71 -14.41 44.46
N PRO A 130 2.96 -14.80 44.15
CA PRO A 130 3.46 -16.17 44.33
C PRO A 130 4.08 -16.43 45.72
N THR A 131 3.89 -17.65 46.23
CA THR A 131 4.48 -18.22 47.45
C THR A 131 5.97 -18.58 47.22
N PRO A 132 6.88 -18.44 48.22
CA PRO A 132 8.30 -18.70 48.04
C PRO A 132 8.62 -20.19 47.79
N THR A 133 9.52 -20.44 46.84
CA THR A 133 10.13 -21.76 46.57
C THR A 133 11.61 -21.72 46.92
N ALA A 134 12.19 -22.85 47.32
CA ALA A 134 13.56 -22.98 47.83
C ALA A 134 14.64 -22.45 46.87
N PRO A 135 15.78 -21.94 47.40
CA PRO A 135 16.83 -21.33 46.58
C PRO A 135 17.54 -22.36 45.67
N PRO A 136 17.80 -22.02 44.39
CA PRO A 136 18.59 -22.87 43.51
C PRO A 136 20.07 -22.88 43.92
N ALA A 137 20.74 -24.02 43.76
CA ALA A 137 22.15 -24.18 44.12
C ALA A 137 23.08 -23.19 43.38
N PRO A 138 24.22 -22.79 43.97
CA PRO A 138 25.13 -21.81 43.36
C PRO A 138 25.64 -22.26 42.00
N LYS A 139 25.24 -21.55 40.94
CA LYS A 139 25.83 -21.72 39.61
C LYS A 139 27.22 -21.09 39.62
N LEU A 140 28.25 -21.93 39.61
CA LEU A 140 29.64 -21.53 39.45
C LEU A 140 29.80 -20.54 38.27
N PRO A 141 30.67 -19.52 38.38
CA PRO A 141 30.91 -18.58 37.28
C PRO A 141 31.36 -19.33 36.04
N ARG A 142 30.52 -19.33 35.00
CA ARG A 142 30.89 -19.90 33.71
C ARG A 142 31.88 -18.95 33.06
N LEU A 143 33.17 -19.25 33.17
CA LEU A 143 34.27 -18.46 32.60
C LEU A 143 33.93 -18.08 31.16
N ALA A 144 34.08 -16.80 30.83
CA ALA A 144 34.05 -16.35 29.45
C ALA A 144 35.27 -16.98 28.75
N THR A 145 35.04 -18.02 27.95
CA THR A 145 36.08 -18.61 27.13
C THR A 145 36.32 -17.70 25.94
N ASP A 146 37.32 -16.84 26.08
CA ASP A 146 37.87 -16.04 24.99
C ASP A 146 38.38 -16.94 23.85
N ASN A 147 38.63 -16.32 22.70
CA ASN A 147 38.99 -16.91 21.42
C ASN A 147 39.89 -18.15 21.53
N THR A 148 39.29 -19.34 21.37
CA THR A 148 40.03 -20.62 21.29
C THR A 148 40.05 -21.08 19.82
N PRO A 149 41.23 -21.33 19.20
CA PRO A 149 41.30 -21.86 17.85
C PRO A 149 40.72 -23.28 17.76
N GLY A 150 40.43 -23.71 16.53
CA GLY A 150 39.60 -24.90 16.27
C GLY A 150 40.14 -26.19 16.90
N ARG A 151 39.20 -27.05 17.32
CA ARG A 151 39.46 -28.45 17.70
C ARG A 151 40.02 -29.20 16.48
N ALA A 152 41.34 -29.30 16.39
CA ALA A 152 42.06 -29.82 15.22
C ALA A 152 41.51 -31.17 14.75
N ARG A 153 41.35 -31.32 13.43
CA ARG A 153 40.74 -32.50 12.82
C ARG A 153 41.74 -33.64 12.81
N GLN A 154 41.47 -34.70 13.57
CA GLN A 154 42.34 -35.88 13.66
C GLN A 154 42.21 -36.86 12.48
N SER A 155 41.40 -36.54 11.46
CA SER A 155 41.10 -37.42 10.32
C SER A 155 41.58 -36.80 9.00
N VAL A 156 42.70 -37.30 8.46
CA VAL A 156 43.14 -36.96 7.10
C VAL A 156 42.08 -37.42 6.09
N THR A 157 41.82 -36.61 5.07
CA THR A 157 40.88 -36.94 3.99
C THR A 157 41.64 -37.04 2.66
N GLU A 158 41.75 -38.26 2.14
CA GLU A 158 42.32 -38.55 0.82
C GLU A 158 41.22 -38.66 -0.25
N VAL A 159 41.47 -38.09 -1.42
CA VAL A 159 40.70 -38.32 -2.64
C VAL A 159 41.57 -39.11 -3.61
N VAL A 160 41.01 -40.18 -4.19
CA VAL A 160 41.71 -41.01 -5.18
C VAL A 160 41.00 -40.90 -6.53
N VAL A 161 41.68 -40.30 -7.51
CA VAL A 161 41.15 -40.07 -8.86
C VAL A 161 41.67 -41.16 -9.80
N TYR A 162 40.77 -41.97 -10.34
CA TYR A 162 41.09 -43.03 -11.30
C TYR A 162 40.85 -42.54 -12.73
N TYR A 163 41.92 -42.37 -13.50
CA TYR A 163 41.86 -42.05 -14.92
C TYR A 163 41.98 -43.33 -15.74
N PRO A 164 41.15 -43.56 -16.79
CA PRO A 164 41.25 -44.77 -17.63
C PRO A 164 42.62 -44.99 -18.30
N THR A 165 43.41 -43.92 -18.45
CA THR A 165 44.76 -43.92 -19.02
C THR A 165 45.89 -44.15 -17.99
N ARG A 166 45.57 -44.27 -16.68
CA ARG A 166 46.56 -44.48 -15.61
C ARG A 166 46.17 -45.68 -14.75
N SER A 167 46.97 -46.74 -14.79
CA SER A 167 46.75 -48.00 -14.04
C SER A 167 46.90 -47.87 -12.51
N LYS A 168 47.34 -46.70 -12.01
CA LYS A 168 47.33 -46.34 -10.58
C LYS A 168 46.55 -45.04 -10.42
N GLY A 169 45.56 -45.04 -9.53
CA GLY A 169 44.80 -43.84 -9.18
C GLY A 169 45.69 -42.78 -8.50
N GLU A 170 45.45 -41.53 -8.84
CA GLU A 170 46.17 -40.37 -8.34
C GLU A 170 45.59 -39.94 -6.99
N ARG A 171 46.42 -39.85 -5.95
CA ARG A 171 45.97 -39.49 -4.60
C ARG A 171 46.23 -38.03 -4.31
N MET A 172 45.21 -37.36 -3.79
CA MET A 172 45.26 -35.97 -3.35
C MET A 172 44.84 -35.92 -1.88
N VAL A 173 45.69 -35.36 -1.03
CA VAL A 173 45.32 -35.05 0.36
C VAL A 173 44.60 -33.70 0.37
N CYS A 174 43.36 -33.66 0.84
CA CYS A 174 42.62 -32.40 0.94
C CYS A 174 43.05 -31.62 2.20
N PRO A 175 43.25 -30.28 2.11
CA PRO A 175 43.37 -29.43 3.29
C PRO A 175 42.06 -29.44 4.08
N ASP A 176 42.12 -29.14 5.38
CA ASP A 176 41.03 -29.37 6.34
C ASP A 176 39.70 -28.67 5.97
N ASP A 177 39.78 -27.49 5.36
CA ASP A 177 38.61 -26.72 4.90
C ASP A 177 37.86 -27.41 3.75
N THR A 178 38.61 -27.86 2.75
CA THR A 178 38.15 -28.55 1.56
C THR A 178 37.71 -29.97 1.91
N ALA A 179 38.40 -30.63 2.83
CA ALA A 179 38.10 -31.96 3.34
C ALA A 179 36.69 -32.06 3.95
N VAL A 180 36.18 -31.01 4.61
CA VAL A 180 34.80 -30.98 5.12
C VAL A 180 33.78 -30.90 3.98
N ILE A 181 34.09 -30.19 2.90
CA ILE A 181 33.21 -30.08 1.72
C ILE A 181 33.19 -31.41 0.96
N VAL A 182 34.35 -32.00 0.69
CA VAL A 182 34.49 -33.30 -0.01
C VAL A 182 33.75 -34.41 0.74
N GLU A 183 33.91 -34.49 2.06
CA GLU A 183 33.18 -35.45 2.88
C GLU A 183 31.66 -35.20 2.85
N ALA A 184 31.22 -33.95 2.91
CA ALA A 184 29.79 -33.62 2.85
C ALA A 184 29.15 -34.03 1.52
N LEU A 185 29.88 -33.86 0.40
CA LEU A 185 29.48 -34.28 -0.94
C LEU A 185 29.46 -35.82 -1.06
N ALA A 186 30.51 -36.51 -0.60
CA ALA A 186 30.60 -37.97 -0.62
C ALA A 186 29.46 -38.62 0.20
N ARG A 187 29.12 -38.03 1.35
CA ARG A 187 27.97 -38.42 2.20
C ARG A 187 26.60 -37.95 1.67
N LYS A 188 26.54 -37.35 0.47
CA LYS A 188 25.32 -36.78 -0.18
C LYS A 188 24.56 -35.76 0.69
N ASN A 189 25.24 -35.11 1.64
CA ASN A 189 24.64 -34.12 2.53
C ASN A 189 24.70 -32.72 1.89
N TRP A 190 23.90 -32.51 0.85
CA TRP A 190 23.91 -31.30 0.02
C TRP A 190 23.72 -30.02 0.84
N ASN A 191 22.84 -30.06 1.85
CA ASN A 191 22.57 -28.93 2.75
C ASN A 191 23.78 -28.56 3.63
N TRP A 192 24.64 -29.51 3.98
CA TRP A 192 25.89 -29.24 4.69
C TRP A 192 27.01 -28.82 3.74
N ALA A 193 27.13 -29.49 2.59
CA ALA A 193 28.11 -29.14 1.55
C ALA A 193 27.95 -27.69 1.11
N ALA A 194 26.73 -27.27 0.74
CA ALA A 194 26.43 -25.89 0.37
C ALA A 194 26.82 -24.88 1.46
N LYS A 195 26.49 -25.15 2.73
CA LYS A 195 26.83 -24.30 3.88
C LYS A 195 28.33 -24.17 4.15
N GLN A 196 29.14 -25.12 3.68
CA GLN A 196 30.60 -25.09 3.83
C GLN A 196 31.27 -24.45 2.61
N ILE A 197 30.76 -24.70 1.39
CA ILE A 197 31.16 -23.96 0.18
C ILE A 197 30.94 -22.45 0.37
N THR A 198 29.81 -22.03 0.97
CA THR A 198 29.56 -20.60 1.28
C THR A 198 30.45 -19.98 2.37
N LYS A 199 31.37 -20.76 2.96
CA LYS A 199 32.37 -20.27 3.94
C LYS A 199 33.79 -20.34 3.42
N HIS A 200 34.04 -21.11 2.38
CA HIS A 200 35.36 -21.32 1.79
C HIS A 200 35.69 -20.15 0.87
N GLN A 201 36.73 -19.38 1.22
CA GLN A 201 36.98 -18.08 0.60
C GLN A 201 37.22 -18.18 -0.91
N GLU A 202 37.97 -19.19 -1.35
CA GLU A 202 38.32 -19.40 -2.75
C GLU A 202 37.13 -19.91 -3.59
N LEU A 203 36.23 -20.71 -3.01
CA LEU A 203 35.06 -21.26 -3.70
C LEU A 203 33.87 -20.29 -3.71
N PHE A 204 33.75 -19.42 -2.70
CA PHE A 204 32.63 -18.48 -2.60
C PHE A 204 32.68 -17.38 -3.67
N GLY A 205 33.87 -17.00 -4.15
CA GLY A 205 34.03 -16.07 -5.27
C GLY A 205 33.39 -16.58 -6.57
N PRO A 206 33.87 -17.69 -7.15
CA PRO A 206 33.29 -18.29 -8.36
C PRO A 206 31.82 -18.70 -8.19
N LEU A 207 31.40 -19.14 -6.99
CA LEU A 207 29.98 -19.39 -6.69
C LEU A 207 29.14 -18.11 -6.78
N THR A 208 29.66 -16.98 -6.28
CA THR A 208 28.98 -15.68 -6.35
C THR A 208 28.83 -15.20 -7.80
N GLU A 209 29.87 -15.35 -8.62
CA GLU A 209 29.82 -15.06 -10.06
C GLU A 209 28.78 -15.96 -10.78
N HIS A 210 28.76 -17.26 -10.48
CA HIS A 210 27.76 -18.17 -11.06
C HIS A 210 26.32 -17.81 -10.65
N ILE A 211 26.09 -17.43 -9.39
CA ILE A 211 24.81 -16.92 -8.90
C ILE A 211 24.40 -15.63 -9.62
N GLN A 212 25.33 -14.70 -9.84
CA GLN A 212 25.07 -13.48 -10.61
C GLN A 212 24.69 -13.79 -12.05
N ASN A 213 25.37 -14.73 -12.71
CA ASN A 213 25.05 -15.16 -14.07
C ASN A 213 23.64 -15.80 -14.17
N ILE A 214 23.22 -16.61 -13.20
CA ILE A 214 21.85 -17.16 -13.15
C ILE A 214 20.80 -16.03 -13.04
N LEU A 215 21.05 -15.04 -12.19
CA LEU A 215 20.15 -13.87 -12.04
C LEU A 215 20.12 -13.00 -13.30
N GLU A 216 21.27 -12.83 -13.96
CA GLU A 216 21.41 -12.07 -15.19
C GLU A 216 20.61 -12.71 -16.34
N GLU A 217 20.65 -14.04 -16.48
CA GLU A 217 19.83 -14.77 -17.46
C GLU A 217 18.33 -14.74 -17.13
N GLU A 218 17.92 -14.88 -15.86
CA GLU A 218 16.51 -14.64 -15.49
C GLU A 218 16.09 -13.19 -15.82
N CYS A 219 16.92 -12.19 -15.54
CA CYS A 219 16.61 -10.79 -15.83
C CYS A 219 16.55 -10.50 -17.34
N LYS A 220 17.44 -11.06 -18.15
CA LYS A 220 17.37 -11.02 -19.63
C LYS A 220 16.06 -11.64 -20.13
N LYS A 221 15.69 -12.81 -19.60
CA LYS A 221 14.45 -13.51 -19.95
C LYS A 221 13.21 -12.68 -19.61
N ILE A 222 13.13 -12.08 -18.42
CA ILE A 222 12.02 -11.18 -18.04
C ILE A 222 11.92 -9.96 -18.97
N CYS A 223 13.04 -9.30 -19.25
CA CYS A 223 13.08 -8.10 -20.09
C CYS A 223 12.89 -8.39 -21.60
N SER A 224 12.92 -9.66 -22.02
CA SER A 224 12.70 -10.03 -23.42
C SER A 224 11.26 -9.72 -23.85
N PRO A 225 11.04 -9.03 -24.99
CA PRO A 225 9.70 -8.63 -25.44
C PRO A 225 8.78 -9.82 -25.72
N PHE A 226 9.35 -10.99 -26.03
CA PHE A 226 8.61 -12.23 -26.32
C PHE A 226 8.08 -12.95 -25.07
N THR A 227 8.48 -12.55 -23.87
CA THR A 227 8.09 -13.22 -22.61
C THR A 227 6.69 -12.79 -22.12
N HIS A 228 6.12 -11.74 -22.72
CA HIS A 228 4.82 -11.14 -22.40
C HIS A 228 4.61 -10.81 -20.91
N PHE A 229 5.72 -10.57 -20.19
CA PHE A 229 5.74 -10.36 -18.74
C PHE A 229 4.90 -9.15 -18.31
N MET A 230 4.13 -9.29 -17.24
CA MET A 230 3.10 -8.33 -16.84
C MET A 230 3.60 -6.88 -16.69
N LEU A 231 4.86 -6.66 -16.28
CA LEU A 231 5.40 -5.32 -16.11
C LEU A 231 5.67 -4.56 -17.42
N ALA A 232 5.79 -5.26 -18.55
CA ALA A 232 5.91 -4.67 -19.88
C ALA A 232 4.57 -4.11 -20.40
N ASN A 233 3.45 -4.66 -19.93
CA ASN A 233 2.14 -4.45 -20.53
C ASN A 233 1.47 -3.18 -19.98
N THR A 234 1.69 -2.05 -20.65
CA THR A 234 1.27 -0.71 -20.17
C THR A 234 -0.01 -0.15 -20.83
N SER A 235 -0.77 -0.94 -21.59
CA SER A 235 -2.06 -0.51 -22.15
C SER A 235 -3.13 -0.33 -21.05
N ALA A 236 -4.19 0.43 -21.35
CA ALA A 236 -5.29 0.68 -20.42
C ALA A 236 -5.86 -0.60 -19.79
N ASP A 237 -6.14 -1.62 -20.59
CA ASP A 237 -6.75 -2.88 -20.14
C ASP A 237 -5.81 -3.71 -19.25
N ASN A 238 -4.52 -3.75 -19.59
CA ASN A 238 -3.52 -4.45 -18.78
C ASN A 238 -3.29 -3.77 -17.42
N LEU A 239 -3.40 -2.44 -17.36
CA LEU A 239 -3.37 -1.67 -16.11
C LEU A 239 -4.69 -1.83 -15.31
N LYS A 240 -5.85 -1.87 -15.98
CA LYS A 240 -7.17 -2.17 -15.38
C LYS A 240 -7.20 -3.60 -14.80
N ALA A 241 -6.49 -4.53 -15.44
CA ALA A 241 -6.36 -5.92 -15.02
C ALA A 241 -5.19 -6.20 -14.04
N PHE A 242 -4.45 -5.17 -13.60
CA PHE A 242 -3.25 -5.30 -12.77
C PHE A 242 -3.58 -5.77 -11.34
N SER A 243 -2.87 -6.80 -10.86
CA SER A 243 -2.96 -7.22 -9.45
C SER A 243 -1.66 -7.85 -8.96
N PHE A 244 -1.38 -7.71 -7.66
CA PHE A 244 -0.21 -8.31 -7.03
C PHE A 244 -0.22 -9.85 -7.07
N GLN A 245 -1.40 -10.48 -7.15
CA GLN A 245 -1.53 -11.94 -7.30
C GLN A 245 -1.07 -12.40 -8.67
N LYS A 246 -1.51 -11.72 -9.76
CA LYS A 246 -1.04 -12.01 -11.12
C LYS A 246 0.46 -11.76 -11.26
N LEU A 247 0.93 -10.62 -10.75
CA LEU A 247 2.35 -10.26 -10.76
C LEU A 247 3.22 -11.29 -10.00
N GLN A 248 2.76 -11.76 -8.84
CA GLN A 248 3.42 -12.83 -8.08
C GLN A 248 3.50 -14.14 -8.89
N ALA A 249 2.37 -14.57 -9.48
CA ALA A 249 2.35 -15.77 -10.31
C ALA A 249 3.28 -15.65 -11.53
N ASP A 250 3.35 -14.47 -12.14
CA ASP A 250 4.22 -14.22 -13.29
C ASP A 250 5.71 -14.23 -12.90
N PHE A 251 6.07 -13.66 -11.74
CA PHE A 251 7.40 -13.81 -11.14
C PHE A 251 7.75 -15.27 -10.87
N GLN A 252 6.86 -16.05 -10.26
CA GLN A 252 7.06 -17.48 -10.00
C GLN A 252 7.20 -18.31 -11.29
N ARG A 253 6.51 -17.92 -12.37
CA ARG A 253 6.52 -18.57 -13.69
C ARG A 253 7.80 -18.27 -14.48
N VAL A 254 8.24 -17.02 -14.50
CA VAL A 254 9.31 -16.55 -15.39
C VAL A 254 10.68 -16.58 -14.72
N SER A 255 10.75 -16.17 -13.45
CA SER A 255 11.97 -15.89 -12.69
C SER A 255 11.88 -16.28 -11.21
N PRO A 256 11.70 -17.59 -10.93
CA PRO A 256 11.57 -18.07 -9.55
C PRO A 256 12.78 -17.77 -8.68
N PHE A 257 14.01 -17.73 -9.22
CA PHE A 257 15.20 -17.49 -8.40
C PHE A 257 15.29 -16.02 -7.93
N LEU A 258 15.13 -15.05 -8.85
CA LEU A 258 15.03 -13.63 -8.53
C LEU A 258 13.91 -13.36 -7.51
N TYR A 259 12.75 -13.99 -7.69
CA TYR A 259 11.63 -13.86 -6.76
C TYR A 259 11.95 -14.42 -5.37
N SER A 260 12.63 -15.58 -5.30
CA SER A 260 13.05 -16.18 -4.03
C SER A 260 14.02 -15.29 -3.24
N MET A 261 14.92 -14.57 -3.92
CA MET A 261 15.83 -13.61 -3.27
C MET A 261 15.08 -12.41 -2.70
N PHE A 262 14.13 -11.83 -3.45
CA PHE A 262 13.31 -10.74 -2.94
C PHE A 262 12.40 -11.20 -1.78
N LEU A 263 11.86 -12.42 -1.80
CA LEU A 263 11.16 -13.02 -0.65
C LEU A 263 12.08 -13.14 0.59
N CYS A 264 13.32 -13.60 0.41
CA CYS A 264 14.30 -13.70 1.50
C CYS A 264 14.57 -12.33 2.14
N VAL A 265 14.90 -11.32 1.33
CA VAL A 265 15.20 -9.95 1.81
C VAL A 265 13.97 -9.29 2.45
N THR A 266 12.76 -9.56 1.95
CA THR A 266 11.52 -8.95 2.45
C THR A 266 10.79 -9.76 3.52
N LYS A 267 11.47 -10.73 4.16
CA LYS A 267 10.91 -11.58 5.23
C LYS A 267 9.62 -12.29 4.81
N GLN A 268 9.62 -12.89 3.63
CA GLN A 268 8.50 -13.60 3.01
C GLN A 268 7.26 -12.74 2.69
N SER A 269 7.37 -11.40 2.71
CA SER A 269 6.28 -10.52 2.29
C SER A 269 6.13 -10.51 0.76
N ALA A 270 5.30 -11.42 0.23
CA ALA A 270 5.09 -11.60 -1.21
C ALA A 270 4.76 -10.30 -1.97
N ARG A 271 3.94 -9.40 -1.38
CA ARG A 271 3.65 -8.08 -1.97
C ARG A 271 4.88 -7.17 -2.00
N THR A 272 5.64 -7.11 -0.91
CA THR A 272 6.87 -6.29 -0.84
C THR A 272 7.94 -6.82 -1.78
N ALA A 273 8.07 -8.15 -1.91
CA ALA A 273 8.95 -8.79 -2.89
C ALA A 273 8.61 -8.38 -4.32
N CYS A 274 7.32 -8.46 -4.71
CA CYS A 274 6.87 -8.03 -6.04
C CYS A 274 7.14 -6.54 -6.29
N VAL A 275 6.90 -5.67 -5.31
CA VAL A 275 7.16 -4.22 -5.42
C VAL A 275 8.65 -3.94 -5.61
N ALA A 276 9.51 -4.54 -4.77
CA ALA A 276 10.96 -4.34 -4.83
C ALA A 276 11.54 -4.86 -6.15
N ALA A 277 11.13 -6.06 -6.59
CA ALA A 277 11.51 -6.64 -7.86
C ALA A 277 11.03 -5.78 -9.05
N SER A 278 9.82 -5.22 -8.99
CA SER A 278 9.29 -4.34 -10.05
C SER A 278 10.10 -3.06 -10.21
N ILE A 279 10.50 -2.43 -9.11
CA ILE A 279 11.32 -1.21 -9.13
C ILE A 279 12.72 -1.54 -9.67
N ALA A 280 13.33 -2.65 -9.22
CA ALA A 280 14.64 -3.09 -9.70
C ALA A 280 14.64 -3.41 -11.20
N LEU A 281 13.63 -4.15 -11.69
CA LEU A 281 13.47 -4.43 -13.13
C LEU A 281 13.22 -3.17 -13.94
N LYS A 282 12.46 -2.20 -13.42
CA LYS A 282 12.23 -0.92 -14.10
C LYS A 282 13.48 -0.02 -14.12
N GLY A 283 14.42 -0.21 -13.19
CA GLY A 283 15.75 0.41 -13.23
C GLY A 283 16.68 -0.23 -14.26
N ARG A 284 16.54 -1.54 -14.51
CA ARG A 284 17.24 -2.28 -15.58
C ARG A 284 16.69 -1.95 -16.96
N ASP A 285 15.36 -1.98 -17.12
CA ASP A 285 14.66 -1.70 -18.37
C ASP A 285 13.44 -0.81 -18.13
N ASN A 286 13.44 0.36 -18.76
CA ASN A 286 12.35 1.33 -18.66
C ASN A 286 11.02 0.83 -19.25
N HIS A 287 11.02 -0.22 -20.08
CA HIS A 287 9.80 -0.81 -20.60
C HIS A 287 8.98 -1.52 -19.50
N MET A 288 9.62 -2.02 -18.43
CA MET A 288 9.00 -2.72 -17.29
C MET A 288 8.23 -1.78 -16.33
N SER A 289 7.45 -0.85 -16.89
CA SER A 289 6.89 0.31 -16.21
C SER A 289 5.42 0.20 -15.79
N ALA A 290 4.73 -0.92 -15.99
CA ALA A 290 3.32 -1.07 -15.62
C ALA A 290 3.08 -0.83 -14.12
N PHE A 291 3.97 -1.33 -13.23
CA PHE A 291 3.89 -1.03 -11.80
C PHE A 291 4.08 0.48 -11.50
N ALA A 292 4.99 1.16 -12.20
CA ALA A 292 5.18 2.60 -12.04
C ALA A 292 3.96 3.39 -12.54
N TYR A 293 3.23 2.92 -13.56
CA TYR A 293 1.93 3.47 -13.96
C TYR A 293 0.82 3.20 -12.94
N TYR A 294 0.76 2.01 -12.33
CA TYR A 294 -0.14 1.73 -11.21
C TYR A 294 0.11 2.70 -10.03
N VAL A 295 1.38 2.91 -9.64
CA VAL A 295 1.75 3.88 -8.59
C VAL A 295 1.41 5.31 -9.01
N ASN A 296 1.60 5.68 -10.28
CA ASN A 296 1.18 7.00 -10.79
C ASN A 296 -0.31 7.24 -10.56
N SER A 297 -1.18 6.28 -10.88
CA SER A 297 -2.63 6.39 -10.71
C SER A 297 -3.02 6.58 -9.23
N VAL A 298 -2.43 5.80 -8.33
CA VAL A 298 -2.64 5.95 -6.87
C VAL A 298 -2.23 7.35 -6.39
N LEU A 299 -1.10 7.87 -6.86
CA LEU A 299 -0.63 9.22 -6.52
C LEU A 299 -1.52 10.32 -7.15
N GLN A 300 -2.06 10.12 -8.34
CA GLN A 300 -3.01 11.05 -8.97
C GLN A 300 -4.32 11.12 -8.20
N CYS A 301 -4.88 9.97 -7.77
CA CYS A 301 -6.06 9.92 -6.89
C CYS A 301 -5.80 10.62 -5.55
N ALA A 302 -4.57 10.53 -5.02
CA ALA A 302 -4.14 11.27 -3.82
C ALA A 302 -3.77 12.75 -4.07
N GLY A 303 -4.09 13.33 -5.23
CA GLY A 303 -3.87 14.75 -5.54
C GLY A 303 -2.40 15.19 -5.62
N VAL A 304 -1.48 14.25 -5.83
CA VAL A 304 -0.04 14.48 -5.68
C VAL A 304 0.53 15.36 -6.80
N LYS A 305 1.18 16.46 -6.43
CA LYS A 305 1.69 17.47 -7.36
C LYS A 305 3.02 17.05 -8.03
N LYS A 306 3.26 17.55 -9.25
CA LYS A 306 4.45 17.34 -10.12
C LYS A 306 5.81 17.25 -9.41
N ALA A 307 6.02 17.99 -8.32
CA ALA A 307 7.26 17.99 -7.54
C ALA A 307 7.57 16.64 -6.87
N ALA A 308 6.56 15.84 -6.50
CA ALA A 308 6.76 14.52 -5.93
C ALA A 308 7.10 13.46 -7.00
N PHE A 309 6.39 13.48 -8.14
CA PHE A 309 6.74 12.67 -9.32
C PHE A 309 8.19 12.91 -9.78
N LYS A 310 8.67 14.17 -9.78
CA LYS A 310 10.08 14.49 -10.09
C LYS A 310 11.10 13.95 -9.05
N ARG A 311 10.65 13.53 -7.87
CA ARG A 311 11.49 12.89 -6.84
C ARG A 311 11.40 11.36 -6.90
N LEU A 312 10.19 10.80 -6.96
CA LEU A 312 9.95 9.36 -7.02
C LEU A 312 10.44 8.75 -8.35
N GLY A 313 10.38 9.51 -9.45
CA GLY A 313 10.95 9.11 -10.74
C GLY A 313 12.47 9.21 -10.84
N LYS A 314 13.17 9.67 -9.79
CA LYS A 314 14.62 9.48 -9.62
C LYS A 314 14.98 8.20 -8.87
N LEU A 315 13.98 7.46 -8.40
CA LEU A 315 14.09 6.21 -7.66
C LEU A 315 13.38 5.07 -8.42
N ASP A 316 13.00 5.31 -9.67
CA ASP A 316 12.26 4.38 -10.54
C ASP A 316 10.89 3.90 -10.02
N ILE A 317 10.35 4.56 -8.98
CA ILE A 317 9.05 4.27 -8.37
C ILE A 317 7.88 4.78 -9.22
N THR A 318 8.07 5.88 -9.96
CA THR A 318 7.04 6.53 -10.81
C THR A 318 7.60 6.87 -12.18
N THR A 319 6.75 6.96 -13.20
CA THR A 319 7.16 7.53 -14.50
C THR A 319 7.15 9.07 -14.44
N SER A 320 7.41 9.74 -15.57
CA SER A 320 7.37 11.21 -15.61
C SER A 320 5.93 11.73 -15.41
N TYR A 321 5.78 12.89 -14.78
CA TYR A 321 4.46 13.50 -14.54
C TYR A 321 3.65 13.73 -15.84
N THR A 322 4.33 13.98 -16.97
CA THR A 322 3.68 14.12 -18.28
C THR A 322 3.22 12.77 -18.84
N ALA A 323 3.99 11.69 -18.68
CA ALA A 323 3.56 10.34 -19.03
C ALA A 323 2.41 9.86 -18.14
N ALA A 324 2.46 10.17 -16.83
CA ALA A 324 1.37 9.92 -15.90
C ALA A 324 0.06 10.63 -16.32
N LEU A 325 0.12 11.91 -16.68
CA LEU A 325 -1.06 12.64 -17.19
C LEU A 325 -1.56 12.12 -18.54
N LYS A 326 -0.66 11.69 -19.45
CA LYS A 326 -1.06 11.06 -20.72
C LYS A 326 -1.81 9.76 -20.46
N LYS A 327 -1.25 8.87 -19.63
CA LYS A 327 -1.86 7.58 -19.28
C LYS A 327 -3.17 7.74 -18.49
N GLN A 328 -3.29 8.78 -17.66
CA GLN A 328 -4.54 9.12 -16.99
C GLN A 328 -5.65 9.50 -17.99
N LYS A 329 -5.34 10.27 -19.04
CA LYS A 329 -6.30 10.59 -20.10
C LYS A 329 -6.70 9.34 -20.90
N GLU A 330 -5.73 8.49 -21.24
CA GLU A 330 -5.95 7.21 -21.92
C GLU A 330 -6.91 6.30 -21.12
N LEU A 331 -6.63 6.09 -19.83
CA LEU A 331 -7.52 5.34 -18.92
C LEU A 331 -8.91 5.98 -18.78
N ALA A 332 -8.99 7.32 -18.74
CA ALA A 332 -10.25 8.04 -18.66
C ALA A 332 -11.06 8.01 -19.97
N GLN A 333 -10.44 7.76 -21.12
CA GLN A 333 -11.14 7.50 -22.37
C GLN A 333 -11.79 6.11 -22.34
N THR A 334 -11.02 5.06 -22.00
CA THR A 334 -11.53 3.68 -21.90
C THR A 334 -12.63 3.53 -20.84
N CYS A 335 -12.42 4.01 -19.61
CA CYS A 335 -13.48 4.00 -18.58
C CYS A 335 -14.63 4.97 -18.90
N GLY A 336 -14.38 5.98 -19.74
CA GLY A 336 -15.40 6.87 -20.27
C GLY A 336 -16.30 6.19 -21.31
N GLU A 337 -15.81 5.18 -22.02
CA GLU A 337 -16.59 4.33 -22.93
C GLU A 337 -17.43 3.31 -22.18
N ASP A 338 -16.90 2.69 -21.12
CA ASP A 338 -17.70 1.89 -20.16
C ASP A 338 -18.88 2.72 -19.62
N LEU A 339 -18.62 3.94 -19.13
CA LEU A 339 -19.64 4.85 -18.57
C LEU A 339 -20.64 5.37 -19.61
N LYS A 340 -20.22 5.66 -20.85
CA LYS A 340 -21.13 6.02 -21.94
C LYS A 340 -22.04 4.84 -22.31
N THR A 341 -21.48 3.63 -22.38
CA THR A 341 -22.24 2.42 -22.72
C THR A 341 -23.28 2.11 -21.65
N LEU A 342 -22.89 2.20 -20.38
CA LEU A 342 -23.82 2.11 -19.25
C LEU A 342 -24.89 3.21 -19.30
N LYS A 343 -24.52 4.46 -19.61
CA LYS A 343 -25.49 5.56 -19.79
C LYS A 343 -26.51 5.24 -20.89
N VAL A 344 -26.05 4.80 -22.07
CA VAL A 344 -26.92 4.45 -23.20
C VAL A 344 -27.84 3.27 -22.84
N ALA A 345 -27.34 2.26 -22.13
CA ALA A 345 -28.17 1.16 -21.64
C ALA A 345 -29.26 1.64 -20.66
N CYS A 346 -28.94 2.57 -19.75
CA CYS A 346 -29.93 3.20 -18.87
C CYS A 346 -30.92 4.09 -19.66
N GLU A 347 -30.49 4.83 -20.68
CA GLU A 347 -31.38 5.64 -21.53
C GLU A 347 -32.31 4.78 -22.41
N ILE A 348 -31.90 3.56 -22.79
CA ILE A 348 -32.76 2.57 -23.45
C ILE A 348 -33.77 1.99 -22.44
N PHE A 349 -33.31 1.52 -21.27
CA PHE A 349 -34.17 0.97 -20.23
C PHE A 349 -35.27 1.97 -19.80
N LEU A 350 -34.92 3.23 -19.61
CA LEU A 350 -35.87 4.30 -19.27
C LEU A 350 -36.88 4.59 -20.41
N ARG A 351 -36.52 4.38 -21.68
CA ARG A 351 -37.48 4.48 -22.79
C ARG A 351 -38.46 3.30 -22.79
N GLU A 352 -37.97 2.09 -22.59
CA GLU A 352 -38.84 0.90 -22.52
C GLU A 352 -39.85 0.99 -21.36
N GLU A 353 -39.45 1.49 -20.19
CA GLU A 353 -40.35 1.76 -19.06
C GLU A 353 -41.45 2.77 -19.42
N VAL A 354 -41.10 3.83 -20.15
CA VAL A 354 -42.06 4.85 -20.62
C VAL A 354 -43.01 4.30 -21.70
N GLU A 355 -42.52 3.47 -22.62
CA GLU A 355 -43.35 2.83 -23.64
C GLU A 355 -44.33 1.82 -23.04
N LYS A 356 -43.86 0.99 -22.09
CA LYS A 356 -44.68 0.02 -21.32
C LYS A 356 -45.75 0.71 -20.47
N THR A 357 -45.45 1.86 -19.86
CA THR A 357 -46.44 2.64 -19.11
C THR A 357 -47.42 3.39 -20.02
N SER A 358 -46.99 3.82 -21.22
CA SER A 358 -47.89 4.46 -22.20
C SER A 358 -48.96 3.52 -22.76
N THR A 359 -48.63 2.23 -22.96
CA THR A 359 -49.56 1.24 -23.54
C THR A 359 -50.63 0.77 -22.55
N ALA A 360 -50.44 0.98 -21.24
CA ALA A 360 -51.40 0.59 -20.20
C ALA A 360 -52.69 1.43 -20.17
N CYS A 361 -52.70 2.63 -20.79
CA CYS A 361 -53.86 3.53 -20.80
C CYS A 361 -54.71 3.45 -22.08
N GLY A 362 -54.50 2.43 -22.92
CA GLY A 362 -55.21 2.22 -24.20
C GLY A 362 -56.42 1.28 -24.16
N GLY A 363 -57.02 1.03 -22.98
CA GLY A 363 -58.12 0.09 -22.80
C GLY A 363 -59.51 0.69 -23.09
N SER A 364 -60.16 0.23 -24.15
CA SER A 364 -61.51 0.68 -24.55
C SER A 364 -62.64 0.04 -23.72
N VAL A 365 -63.75 0.77 -23.59
CA VAL A 365 -64.97 0.30 -22.89
C VAL A 365 -65.66 -0.80 -23.71
N PRO A 366 -65.85 -2.03 -23.17
CA PRO A 366 -66.65 -3.05 -23.82
C PRO A 366 -68.15 -2.74 -23.67
N LYS A 367 -68.89 -2.88 -24.77
CA LYS A 367 -70.36 -2.77 -24.80
C LYS A 367 -70.95 -4.12 -24.36
N ALA A 368 -71.95 -4.10 -23.49
CA ALA A 368 -72.57 -5.33 -22.99
C ALA A 368 -73.51 -5.96 -24.03
N GLU A 369 -73.43 -7.28 -24.19
CA GLU A 369 -74.55 -8.09 -24.65
C GLU A 369 -74.48 -9.52 -24.08
N ARG A 370 -75.64 -10.19 -24.13
CA ARG A 370 -76.06 -11.43 -23.48
C ARG A 370 -75.88 -12.66 -24.39
N ASP A 371 -76.09 -13.93 -24.01
CA ASP A 371 -76.49 -14.64 -22.76
C ASP A 371 -75.84 -16.07 -22.81
N GLU A 372 -75.99 -16.91 -21.76
CA GLU A 372 -76.09 -18.41 -21.72
C GLU A 372 -75.25 -19.31 -22.68
N GLU A 373 -74.76 -20.53 -22.38
CA GLU A 373 -74.41 -21.39 -21.22
C GLU A 373 -73.81 -22.71 -21.85
N ALA A 374 -73.39 -23.83 -21.24
CA ALA A 374 -73.33 -24.36 -19.87
C ALA A 374 -72.13 -25.33 -19.68
N THR A 375 -71.75 -25.59 -18.41
CA THR A 375 -70.87 -26.70 -17.93
C THR A 375 -69.40 -26.77 -18.42
N GLY A 376 -68.42 -27.18 -17.61
CA GLY A 376 -68.46 -27.53 -16.19
C GLY A 376 -67.11 -28.00 -15.60
N CYS A 377 -67.00 -27.91 -14.27
CA CYS A 377 -66.06 -28.56 -13.33
C CYS A 377 -64.74 -29.20 -13.84
N SER A 378 -63.57 -28.67 -13.41
CA SER A 378 -62.57 -29.40 -12.59
C SER A 378 -61.33 -28.56 -12.22
N THR A 379 -60.90 -28.68 -10.96
CA THR A 379 -59.56 -28.31 -10.42
C THR A 379 -58.92 -29.61 -9.86
N PRO A 380 -57.70 -29.66 -9.24
CA PRO A 380 -56.77 -28.59 -8.85
C PRO A 380 -55.24 -28.86 -9.05
N SER A 381 -54.42 -27.85 -8.73
CA SER A 381 -53.03 -27.95 -8.19
C SER A 381 -51.92 -28.48 -9.15
N THR A 382 -50.60 -28.28 -8.93
CA THR A 382 -49.83 -27.65 -7.84
C THR A 382 -48.48 -27.08 -8.38
N GLY A 383 -47.86 -26.08 -7.71
CA GLY A 383 -46.41 -25.77 -7.78
C GLY A 383 -45.86 -25.25 -9.13
N ARG A 384 -45.32 -24.03 -9.30
CA ARG A 384 -44.66 -23.05 -8.41
C ARG A 384 -43.33 -23.53 -7.80
N GLN A 385 -42.21 -23.31 -8.50
CA GLN A 385 -41.26 -22.23 -8.14
C GLN A 385 -40.16 -22.05 -9.20
N THR A 386 -39.97 -20.80 -9.62
CA THR A 386 -38.79 -20.31 -10.34
C THR A 386 -37.99 -19.42 -9.39
N ASP A 387 -36.74 -19.76 -9.12
CA ASP A 387 -35.84 -18.93 -8.32
C ASP A 387 -34.50 -18.73 -9.04
N THR A 388 -34.42 -17.65 -9.81
CA THR A 388 -33.17 -17.13 -10.39
C THR A 388 -32.33 -16.44 -9.31
N HIS A 389 -31.23 -17.05 -8.87
CA HIS A 389 -30.39 -16.46 -7.83
C HIS A 389 -29.02 -15.95 -8.34
N VAL A 390 -28.89 -14.64 -8.29
CA VAL A 390 -27.68 -13.80 -8.42
C VAL A 390 -27.80 -12.75 -7.30
N PRO A 391 -26.75 -12.09 -6.78
CA PRO A 391 -25.30 -12.30 -6.93
C PRO A 391 -24.65 -12.76 -5.61
N HIS A 392 -23.30 -12.83 -5.58
CA HIS A 392 -22.57 -12.03 -4.58
C HIS A 392 -21.15 -11.69 -5.05
N VAL A 393 -20.88 -10.39 -5.17
CA VAL A 393 -19.52 -9.83 -5.25
C VAL A 393 -19.19 -9.26 -3.87
N VAL A 394 -17.96 -9.46 -3.40
CA VAL A 394 -17.40 -8.85 -2.18
C VAL A 394 -15.98 -8.37 -2.51
N TYR A 395 -15.61 -7.21 -1.97
CA TYR A 395 -14.39 -6.45 -2.27
C TYR A 395 -13.10 -7.03 -1.66
#